data_AF-A0A397C668-F1
#
_entry.id   AF-A0A397C668-F1
#
_cell.length_a   1.000
_cell.length_b   1.000
_cell.length_c   1.000
_cell.angle_alpha   90.00
_cell.angle_beta   90.00
_cell.angle_gamma   90.00
#
_symmetry.space_group_name_H-M   'P 1'
#
loop_
_entity.id
_entity.type
_entity.pdbx_description
1 polymer ?
#
loop_
_entity_poly.entity_id
_entity_poly.type
_entity_poly.pdbx_seq_one_letter_code
_entity_poly.pdbx_strand_id
1 'polypeptide(L)'
;MLPLVRDVYKRVLVVGRDYPLGLDYVREKAKAAFFDQAHLTADSDIKRAVHYGRWKVKEMVGVIQLKKYRAMNQRYTPADMHVLLRTLHEEAVASLSKSDPLDRTNHPRPASS
;
A
#
# COMPACT_ATOMS: atom_id res chain seq x y z
N MET A 1 -6.64 28.68 13.81
CA MET A 1 -6.06 27.36 13.44
C MET A 1 -4.56 27.38 13.67
N LEU A 2 -4.04 26.39 14.40
CA LEU A 2 -2.62 26.26 14.74
C LEU A 2 -1.74 26.03 13.48
N PRO A 3 -0.47 26.50 13.46
CA PRO A 3 0.41 26.37 12.29
C PRO A 3 0.60 24.93 11.79
N LEU A 4 0.77 23.99 12.73
CA LEU A 4 0.95 22.57 12.41
C LEU A 4 -0.28 21.95 11.75
N VAL A 5 -1.47 22.31 12.21
CA VAL A 5 -2.75 21.84 11.64
C VAL A 5 -2.93 22.38 10.22
N ARG A 6 -2.59 23.66 10.01
CA ARG A 6 -2.62 24.32 8.69
C ARG A 6 -1.65 23.66 7.70
N ASP A 7 -0.44 23.28 8.15
CA ASP A 7 0.55 22.58 7.32
C ASP A 7 -0.01 21.25 6.81
N VAL A 8 -0.59 20.42 7.69
CA VAL A 8 -1.21 19.15 7.28
C VAL A 8 -2.33 19.38 6.28
N TYR A 9 -3.24 20.32 6.53
CA TYR A 9 -4.35 20.61 5.62
C TYR A 9 -3.85 21.02 4.22
N LYS A 10 -2.83 21.88 4.15
CA LYS A 10 -2.21 22.28 2.87
C LYS A 10 -1.59 21.08 2.15
N ARG A 11 -0.87 20.21 2.86
CA ARG A 11 -0.26 19.00 2.28
C ARG A 11 -1.31 18.06 1.70
N VAL A 12 -2.41 17.84 2.43
CA VAL A 12 -3.54 17.02 1.95
C VAL A 12 -4.10 17.58 0.65
N LEU A 13 -4.32 18.91 0.55
CA LEU A 13 -4.83 19.52 -0.68
C LEU A 13 -3.83 19.47 -1.85
N VAL A 14 -2.52 19.64 -1.58
CA VAL A 14 -1.49 19.55 -2.61
C VAL A 14 -1.43 18.13 -3.18
N VAL A 15 -1.36 17.11 -2.32
CA VAL A 15 -1.35 15.70 -2.74
C VAL A 15 -2.69 15.30 -3.36
N GLY A 16 -3.79 15.89 -2.90
CA GLY A 16 -5.14 15.64 -3.41
C GLY A 16 -5.33 15.93 -4.89
N ARG A 17 -4.52 16.80 -5.49
CA ARG A 17 -4.55 17.10 -6.93
C ARG A 17 -4.26 15.87 -7.80
N ASP A 18 -3.34 15.03 -7.34
CA ASP A 18 -2.89 13.82 -8.04
C ASP A 18 -3.69 12.57 -7.63
N TYR A 19 -4.54 12.69 -6.61
CA TYR A 19 -5.27 11.57 -6.03
C TYR A 19 -6.22 10.93 -7.07
N PRO A 20 -6.43 9.60 -7.06
CA PRO A 20 -7.22 8.93 -8.10
C PRO A 20 -8.63 9.48 -8.33
N LEU A 21 -9.29 9.92 -7.25
CA LEU A 21 -10.65 10.49 -7.27
C LEU A 21 -10.68 12.02 -7.43
N GLY A 22 -9.52 12.67 -7.56
CA GLY A 22 -9.39 14.10 -7.76
C GLY A 22 -9.45 14.95 -6.48
N LEU A 23 -9.21 16.26 -6.67
CA LEU A 23 -9.06 17.22 -5.57
C LEU A 23 -10.36 17.47 -4.82
N ASP A 24 -11.51 17.54 -5.50
CA ASP A 24 -12.78 17.89 -4.86
C ASP A 24 -13.21 16.82 -3.86
N TYR A 25 -13.07 15.54 -4.24
CA TYR A 25 -13.27 14.41 -3.33
C TYR A 25 -12.38 14.52 -2.08
N VAL A 26 -11.09 14.78 -2.27
CA VAL A 26 -10.14 14.92 -1.15
C VAL A 26 -10.47 16.12 -0.28
N ARG A 27 -10.84 17.25 -0.87
CA ARG A 27 -11.18 18.49 -0.17
C ARG A 27 -12.39 18.29 0.72
N GLU A 28 -13.44 17.64 0.22
CA GLU A 28 -14.66 17.37 0.99
C GLU A 28 -14.35 16.48 2.20
N LYS A 29 -13.63 15.38 1.99
CA LYS A 29 -13.23 14.45 3.07
C LYS A 29 -12.29 15.10 4.07
N ALA A 30 -11.34 15.91 3.62
CA ALA A 30 -10.45 16.66 4.50
C ALA A 30 -11.27 17.65 5.35
N LYS A 31 -12.17 18.42 4.75
CA LYS A 31 -13.00 19.37 5.49
C LYS A 31 -13.79 18.69 6.60
N ALA A 32 -14.44 17.55 6.31
CA ALA A 32 -15.17 16.77 7.32
C ALA A 32 -14.24 16.31 8.45
N ALA A 33 -13.13 15.63 8.12
CA ALA A 33 -12.22 15.09 9.14
C ALA A 33 -11.61 16.16 10.06
N PHE A 34 -11.27 17.33 9.53
CA PHE A 34 -10.75 18.44 10.34
C PHE A 34 -11.84 19.10 11.18
N PHE A 35 -13.09 19.13 10.70
CA PHE A 35 -14.22 19.68 11.44
C PHE A 35 -14.62 18.77 12.61
N ASP A 36 -14.63 17.44 12.38
CA ASP A 36 -14.94 16.44 13.41
C ASP A 36 -13.98 16.55 14.61
N GLN A 37 -12.74 16.96 14.37
CA GLN A 37 -11.70 17.13 15.40
C GLN A 37 -11.53 18.58 15.88
N ALA A 38 -12.38 19.52 15.45
CA ALA A 38 -12.24 20.93 15.78
C ALA A 38 -12.46 21.24 17.28
N HIS A 39 -13.10 20.33 18.02
CA HIS A 39 -13.36 20.45 19.45
C HIS A 39 -12.14 20.11 20.33
N LEU A 40 -11.05 19.57 19.76
CA LEU A 40 -9.85 19.22 20.51
C LEU A 40 -9.14 20.48 21.04
N THR A 41 -8.97 20.55 22.36
CA THR A 41 -8.31 21.68 23.04
C THR A 41 -6.97 21.31 23.66
N ALA A 42 -6.79 20.04 24.06
CA ALA A 42 -5.56 19.56 24.66
C ALA A 42 -4.42 19.44 23.62
N ASP A 43 -3.25 19.98 23.97
CA ASP A 43 -2.08 20.01 23.08
C ASP A 43 -1.60 18.60 22.68
N SER A 44 -1.65 17.63 23.60
CA SER A 44 -1.33 16.23 23.33
C SER A 44 -2.23 15.61 22.25
N ASP A 45 -3.53 15.89 22.31
CA ASP A 45 -4.51 15.34 21.38
C ASP A 45 -4.37 15.97 20.00
N ILE A 46 -4.13 17.28 19.94
CA ILE A 46 -3.85 18.00 18.70
C ILE A 46 -2.57 17.45 18.05
N LYS A 47 -1.50 17.24 18.81
CA LYS A 47 -0.25 16.66 18.28
C LYS A 47 -0.47 15.26 17.72
N ARG A 48 -1.25 14.42 18.41
CA ARG A 48 -1.62 13.08 17.93
C ARG A 48 -2.44 13.14 16.64
N ALA A 49 -3.41 14.04 16.55
CA ALA A 49 -4.20 14.26 15.33
C ALA A 49 -3.34 14.75 14.15
N VAL A 50 -2.43 15.70 14.41
CA VAL A 50 -1.46 16.18 13.40
C VAL A 50 -0.55 15.04 12.92
N HIS A 51 -0.06 14.20 13.84
CA HIS A 51 0.75 13.03 13.49
C HIS A 51 -0.02 12.07 12.59
N TYR A 52 -1.27 11.77 12.94
CA TYR A 52 -2.16 10.94 12.13
C TYR A 52 -2.39 11.53 10.72
N GLY A 53 -2.66 12.84 10.64
CA GLY A 53 -2.83 13.53 9.36
C GLY A 53 -1.58 13.48 8.48
N ARG A 54 -0.38 13.61 9.07
CA ARG A 54 0.90 13.44 8.34
C ARG A 54 1.08 12.01 7.82
N TRP A 55 0.71 11.01 8.60
CA TRP A 55 0.72 9.62 8.15
C TRP A 55 -0.24 9.40 6.98
N LYS A 56 -1.47 9.94 7.06
CA LYS A 56 -2.45 9.87 5.96
C LYS A 56 -1.95 10.50 4.66
N VAL A 57 -1.21 11.61 4.73
CA VAL A 57 -0.57 12.19 3.53
C VAL A 57 0.38 11.18 2.86
N LYS A 58 1.16 10.40 3.63
CA LYS A 58 2.04 9.36 3.07
C LYS A 58 1.25 8.25 2.39
N GLU A 59 0.16 7.81 3.02
CA GLU A 59 -0.74 6.81 2.42
C GLU A 59 -1.33 7.30 1.09
N MET A 60 -1.77 8.56 1.03
CA MET A 60 -2.27 9.15 -0.21
C MET A 60 -1.21 9.15 -1.31
N VAL A 61 0.03 9.48 -0.98
CA VAL A 61 1.17 9.41 -1.92
C VAL A 61 1.37 7.97 -2.41
N GLY A 62 1.31 6.97 -1.53
CA GLY A 62 1.41 5.55 -1.91
C GLY A 62 0.32 5.13 -2.89
N VAL A 63 -0.92 5.54 -2.66
CA VAL A 63 -2.05 5.27 -3.58
C VAL A 63 -1.82 5.92 -4.95
N ILE A 64 -1.31 7.16 -4.97
CA ILE A 64 -0.97 7.87 -6.22
C ILE A 64 0.12 7.13 -6.99
N GLN A 65 1.19 6.72 -6.30
CA GLN A 65 2.28 5.96 -6.89
C GLN A 65 1.79 4.63 -7.46
N LEU A 66 0.90 3.92 -6.76
CA LEU A 66 0.30 2.68 -7.24
C LEU A 66 -0.52 2.89 -8.52
N LYS A 67 -1.33 3.96 -8.59
CA LYS A 67 -2.07 4.32 -9.82
C LYS A 67 -1.09 4.59 -10.98
N LYS A 68 -0.03 5.36 -10.73
CA LYS A 68 1.01 5.67 -11.74
C LYS A 68 1.72 4.39 -12.21
N TYR A 69 2.09 3.51 -11.29
CA TYR A 69 2.72 2.22 -11.60
C TYR A 69 1.81 1.32 -12.44
N ARG A 70 0.54 1.17 -12.06
CA ARG A 70 -0.44 0.37 -12.83
C ARG A 70 -0.59 0.87 -14.27
N ALA A 71 -0.68 2.19 -14.45
CA ALA A 71 -0.77 2.80 -15.78
C ALA A 71 0.52 2.59 -16.61
N MET A 72 1.69 2.68 -15.98
CA MET A 72 2.97 2.40 -16.64
C MET A 72 3.08 0.92 -17.03
N ASN A 73 2.79 0.00 -16.11
CA ASN A 73 2.83 -1.44 -16.37
C ASN A 73 1.89 -1.82 -17.53
N GLN A 74 0.67 -1.27 -17.56
CA GLN A 74 -0.27 -1.53 -18.66
C GLN A 74 0.26 -1.09 -20.04
N ARG A 75 1.07 -0.04 -20.09
CA ARG A 75 1.59 0.51 -21.36
C ARG A 75 2.86 -0.18 -21.84
N TYR A 76 3.72 -0.57 -20.90
CA TYR A 76 5.09 -1.02 -21.20
C TYR A 76 5.33 -2.49 -20.92
N THR A 77 4.36 -3.22 -20.39
CA THR A 77 4.44 -4.67 -20.23
C THR A 77 3.53 -5.33 -21.26
N PRO A 78 4.08 -5.82 -22.39
CA PRO A 78 3.32 -6.56 -23.38
C PRO A 78 2.60 -7.74 -22.72
N ALA A 79 1.42 -8.10 -23.23
CA ALA A 79 0.66 -9.26 -22.74
C ALA A 79 1.53 -10.53 -22.69
N ASP A 80 2.38 -10.71 -23.71
CA ASP A 80 3.30 -11.85 -23.83
C ASP A 80 4.35 -11.87 -22.72
N MET A 81 4.79 -10.70 -22.26
CA MET A 81 5.75 -10.57 -21.16
C MET A 81 5.11 -10.93 -19.81
N HIS A 82 3.83 -10.62 -19.62
CA HIS A 82 3.07 -11.07 -18.45
C HIS A 82 2.89 -12.59 -18.42
N VAL A 83 2.65 -13.20 -19.57
CA VAL A 83 2.57 -14.66 -19.71
C VAL A 83 3.95 -15.28 -19.43
N LEU A 84 5.01 -14.76 -20.05
CA LEU A 84 6.37 -15.24 -19.86
C LEU A 84 6.83 -15.15 -18.39
N LEU A 85 6.59 -14.03 -17.72
CA LEU A 85 6.93 -13.91 -16.29
C LEU A 85 6.17 -14.92 -15.42
N ARG A 86 4.90 -15.19 -15.75
CA ARG A 86 4.11 -16.20 -15.05
C ARG A 86 4.69 -17.59 -15.27
N THR A 87 4.98 -17.97 -16.52
CA THR A 87 5.52 -19.30 -16.84
C THR A 87 6.88 -19.51 -16.18
N LEU A 88 7.77 -18.51 -16.24
CA LEU A 88 9.07 -18.56 -15.57
C LEU A 88 8.95 -18.71 -14.06
N HIS A 89 7.98 -18.05 -13.42
CA HIS A 89 7.72 -18.21 -11.99
C HIS A 89 7.24 -19.63 -11.65
N GLU A 90 6.30 -20.17 -12.44
CA GLU A 90 5.80 -21.53 -12.27
C GLU A 90 6.92 -22.58 -12.44
N GLU A 91 7.78 -22.42 -13.45
CA GLU A 91 8.95 -23.26 -13.68
C GLU A 91 9.97 -23.17 -12.53
N ALA A 92 10.23 -21.98 -12.01
CA ALA A 92 11.12 -21.77 -10.86
C ALA A 92 10.55 -22.46 -9.60
N VAL A 93 9.25 -22.31 -9.32
CA VAL A 93 8.59 -23.00 -8.19
C VAL A 93 8.63 -24.53 -8.37
N ALA A 94 8.36 -25.01 -9.58
CA ALA A 94 8.41 -26.45 -9.88
C ALA A 94 9.83 -27.02 -9.72
N SER A 95 10.86 -26.30 -10.18
CA SER A 95 12.25 -26.73 -10.02
C SER A 95 12.69 -26.73 -8.56
N LEU A 96 12.28 -25.73 -7.77
CA LEU A 96 12.50 -25.70 -6.32
C LEU A 96 11.80 -26.87 -5.61
N SER A 97 10.55 -27.20 -5.97
CA SER A 97 9.83 -28.35 -5.40
C SER A 97 10.47 -29.69 -5.73
N LYS A 98 11.05 -29.83 -6.93
CA LYS A 98 11.79 -31.04 -7.35
C LYS A 98 13.16 -31.17 -6.68
N SER A 99 13.69 -30.05 -6.17
CA SER A 99 15.00 -30.00 -5.51
C SER A 99 14.93 -30.21 -4.00
N ASP A 100 13.74 -30.39 -3.41
CA ASP A 100 13.59 -30.62 -1.97
C ASP A 100 13.99 -32.07 -1.61
N PRO A 101 15.15 -32.33 -0.96
CA PRO A 101 15.68 -33.68 -0.76
C PRO A 101 15.03 -34.40 0.44
N LEU A 102 13.96 -33.86 1.02
CA LEU A 102 13.37 -34.35 2.27
C LEU A 102 12.26 -35.39 2.09
N ASP A 103 11.98 -35.88 0.89
CA ASP A 103 11.21 -37.12 0.71
C ASP A 103 12.08 -38.38 0.96
N ARG A 104 12.77 -38.41 2.12
CA ARG A 104 13.53 -39.57 2.64
C ARG A 104 12.87 -40.19 3.87
N THR A 105 11.56 -40.02 4.04
CA THR A 105 10.82 -40.65 5.15
C THR A 105 9.69 -41.53 4.63
N ASN A 106 10.03 -42.50 3.80
CA ASN A 106 9.23 -43.71 3.61
C ASN A 106 10.18 -44.91 3.49
N HIS A 107 10.85 -45.22 4.59
CA HIS A 107 11.43 -46.55 4.79
C HIS A 107 10.37 -47.38 5.54
N PRO A 108 9.91 -48.52 5.02
CA PRO A 108 9.02 -49.39 5.77
C PRO A 108 9.78 -49.90 7.00
N ARG A 109 9.20 -49.69 8.20
CA ARG A 109 9.74 -50.28 9.45
C ARG A 109 9.81 -51.80 9.28
N PRO A 110 10.96 -52.46 9.55
CA PRO A 110 10.97 -53.91 9.64
C PRO A 110 10.12 -54.33 10.84
N ALA A 111 9.23 -55.28 10.60
CA ALA A 111 8.36 -55.86 11.62
C ALA A 111 9.21 -56.49 12.73
N SER A 112 8.79 -56.20 13.96
CA SER A 112 9.30 -56.78 15.19
C SER A 112 9.27 -58.32 15.16
N SER A 113 10.33 -58.96 15.64
CA SER A 113 10.34 -60.33 16.16
C SER A 113 11.25 -60.40 17.36
#